data_AF-A0A5B8VG06-F1
#
_entry.id   AF-A0A5B8VG06-F1
#
_cell.length_a   1.000
_cell.length_b   1.000
_cell.length_c   1.000
_cell.angle_alpha   90.00
_cell.angle_beta   90.00
_cell.angle_gamma   90.00
#
_symmetry.space_group_name_H-M   'P 1'
#
loop_
_entity.id
_entity.type
_entity.pdbx_description
1 polymer ?
#
loop_
_entity_poly.entity_id
_entity_poly.type
_entity_poly.pdbx_seq_one_letter_code
_entity_poly.pdbx_strand_id
1 'polypeptide(L)'
;MGLLYVFMSKNSRLGRRYIAHFIKLIGLLLSLCITGTVLARGTIATGPDSSFHIYLLMGQSNMAGRGYLTDENKAIHNDHVLALNQNMQWEVAHNPLHYEKPNQDGVGPGLAFGMKMYDDAVNPNIKIGLVPCAVGGSPIEHWLPGAYDAATNTHPYDDAITRIKEAMKAGIIKGVIWHQGESDCTTDLAPNYMPQLYQLIANIRQEVGNAKLPFIVGELGRFYAPHNMINTQLPQLTEHLSDVGVVSSEGLSDRGDALHFNAVSADTLGKRYAVKMEQLEDYEPASISVDASTGDYSITSNITGWHFSGSIGQALTDITTASGNDEVGDYTKTSFSWDGGNKTGSIRWYKNSPVVIFDISLPNGQSGALKGFPNFTSMPSGMHPFSYHNDHFSWPEFQLNETSTPWLFFDDNKNACIISPASHFMVAKMEGDGASKITSTLNEDITSYPAGFSYSTIMVMDNGIRESWDSWGASLRDIYDRSFPDKDQDPLLKYYGYWTDNGAAYYYNYDTNLGYEQTLLNLKKYYDDNDIPIGYMQLDSWWYEKSNYSATGVKGPGYKNSKLPTGAWNLYGGLMDYVADPFVFPDELKGFQGKLGVPLVTHNRWVDPRSPYNEQYQVSGIMSLILPFGKTS
;
A
#
# COMPACT_ATOMS: atom_id res chain seq x y z
N MET A 1 -22.11 -47.17 -11.73
CA MET A 1 -22.32 -48.43 -12.48
C MET A 1 -23.34 -49.28 -11.74
N GLY A 2 -24.55 -49.39 -12.28
CA GLY A 2 -25.41 -50.53 -12.00
C GLY A 2 -24.97 -51.73 -12.84
N LEU A 3 -25.38 -52.92 -12.40
CA LEU A 3 -25.16 -54.24 -13.02
C LEU A 3 -23.72 -54.77 -13.00
N LEU A 4 -23.40 -55.62 -12.01
CA LEU A 4 -23.56 -57.07 -12.18
C LEU A 4 -23.18 -57.77 -10.85
N TYR A 5 -24.20 -58.10 -10.07
CA TYR A 5 -24.15 -59.25 -9.17
C TYR A 5 -24.47 -60.50 -9.99
N VAL A 6 -24.16 -61.67 -9.43
CA VAL A 6 -24.45 -63.03 -9.93
C VAL A 6 -23.32 -63.67 -10.75
N PHE A 7 -22.38 -64.31 -10.04
CA PHE A 7 -22.31 -65.77 -10.06
C PHE A 7 -21.77 -66.33 -8.73
N MET A 8 -22.67 -67.05 -8.05
CA MET A 8 -22.56 -68.14 -7.06
C MET A 8 -21.15 -68.67 -6.72
N SER A 9 -20.81 -68.75 -5.42
CA SER A 9 -21.07 -69.87 -4.50
C SER A 9 -20.19 -71.13 -4.70
N LYS A 10 -19.62 -71.58 -3.57
CA LYS A 10 -19.00 -72.89 -3.27
C LYS A 10 -17.53 -73.15 -3.69
N ASN A 11 -16.66 -73.01 -2.68
CA ASN A 11 -15.60 -73.94 -2.28
C ASN A 11 -14.93 -74.79 -3.37
N SER A 12 -14.01 -74.17 -4.11
CA SER A 12 -12.88 -74.90 -4.70
C SER A 12 -11.58 -74.30 -4.18
N ARG A 13 -10.58 -75.15 -3.87
CA ARG A 13 -9.22 -74.73 -3.49
C ARG A 13 -8.54 -73.85 -4.56
N LEU A 14 -9.13 -73.75 -5.76
CA LEU A 14 -8.67 -72.89 -6.85
C LEU A 14 -8.96 -71.40 -6.61
N GLY A 15 -10.12 -71.05 -6.02
CA GLY A 15 -10.51 -69.65 -5.79
C GLY A 15 -9.62 -68.88 -4.81
N ARG A 16 -9.06 -69.56 -3.80
CA ARG A 16 -8.13 -68.93 -2.83
C ARG A 16 -6.76 -68.60 -3.42
N ARG A 17 -6.33 -69.29 -4.48
CA ARG A 17 -5.06 -68.98 -5.17
C ARG A 17 -5.16 -67.75 -6.07
N TYR A 18 -6.32 -67.54 -6.72
CA TYR A 18 -6.57 -66.34 -7.52
C TYR A 18 -6.73 -65.08 -6.67
N ILE A 19 -7.38 -65.16 -5.50
CA ILE A 19 -7.50 -64.01 -4.57
C ILE A 19 -6.13 -63.61 -4.00
N ALA A 20 -5.24 -64.57 -3.70
CA ALA A 20 -3.90 -64.25 -3.21
C ALA A 20 -2.97 -63.63 -4.28
N HIS A 21 -3.15 -63.96 -5.57
CA HIS A 21 -2.46 -63.27 -6.67
C HIS A 21 -3.08 -61.92 -7.00
N PHE A 22 -4.40 -61.76 -6.85
CA PHE A 22 -5.08 -60.47 -7.07
C PHE A 22 -4.74 -59.45 -5.98
N ILE A 23 -4.61 -59.88 -4.71
CA ILE A 23 -4.17 -59.00 -3.61
C ILE A 23 -2.68 -58.64 -3.73
N LYS A 24 -1.83 -59.55 -4.22
CA LYS A 24 -0.43 -59.22 -4.53
C LYS A 24 -0.29 -58.29 -5.74
N LEU A 25 -1.16 -58.39 -6.75
CA LEU A 25 -1.16 -57.49 -7.90
C LEU A 25 -1.68 -56.09 -7.54
N ILE A 26 -2.70 -55.98 -6.67
CA ILE A 26 -3.17 -54.71 -6.11
C ILE A 26 -2.11 -54.09 -5.19
N GLY A 27 -1.41 -54.90 -4.39
CA GLY A 27 -0.28 -54.43 -3.56
C GLY A 27 0.93 -53.98 -4.38
N LEU A 28 1.22 -54.62 -5.52
CA LEU A 28 2.32 -54.21 -6.42
C LEU A 28 1.94 -52.98 -7.26
N LEU A 29 0.67 -52.83 -7.64
CA LEU A 29 0.16 -51.63 -8.33
C LEU A 29 0.01 -50.42 -7.40
N LEU A 30 -0.26 -50.62 -6.11
CA LEU A 30 -0.23 -49.55 -5.10
C LEU A 30 1.20 -49.19 -4.65
N SER A 31 2.16 -50.13 -4.74
CA SER A 31 3.57 -49.86 -4.43
C SER A 31 4.36 -49.28 -5.61
N LEU A 32 3.91 -49.43 -6.85
CA LEU A 32 4.49 -48.73 -8.02
C LEU A 32 3.97 -47.29 -8.19
N CYS A 33 3.01 -46.84 -7.37
CA CYS A 33 2.57 -45.44 -7.31
C CYS A 33 3.33 -44.61 -6.24
N ILE A 34 4.31 -45.18 -5.53
CA ILE A 34 5.08 -44.50 -4.46
C ILE A 34 6.54 -44.20 -4.86
N THR A 35 6.97 -44.58 -6.07
CA THR A 35 8.18 -44.02 -6.70
C THR A 35 7.79 -43.11 -7.86
N GLY A 36 6.91 -42.16 -7.59
CA GLY A 36 6.84 -40.95 -8.37
C GLY A 36 8.07 -40.13 -8.01
N THR A 37 8.96 -39.91 -8.98
CA THR A 37 9.81 -38.72 -8.99
C THR A 37 8.97 -37.55 -8.48
N VAL A 38 9.37 -36.96 -7.36
CA VAL A 38 8.96 -35.60 -7.03
C VAL A 38 9.64 -34.73 -8.08
N LEU A 39 9.07 -34.72 -9.29
CA LEU A 39 9.10 -33.51 -10.09
C LEU A 39 8.39 -32.51 -9.18
N ALA A 40 9.17 -31.61 -8.60
CA ALA A 40 8.64 -30.38 -8.08
C ALA A 40 7.73 -29.83 -9.18
N ARG A 41 6.41 -30.03 -9.03
CA ARG A 41 5.45 -29.16 -9.68
C ARG A 41 5.71 -27.82 -9.01
N GLY A 42 6.61 -27.05 -9.62
CA GLY A 42 6.69 -25.63 -9.35
C GLY A 42 5.26 -25.14 -9.36
N THR A 43 4.85 -24.58 -8.23
CA THR A 43 3.74 -23.64 -8.21
C THR A 43 4.01 -22.69 -9.36
N ILE A 44 3.26 -22.82 -10.45
CA ILE A 44 3.24 -21.79 -11.48
C ILE A 44 2.79 -20.55 -10.71
N ALA A 45 3.69 -19.59 -10.53
CA ALA A 45 3.33 -18.30 -9.96
C ALA A 45 2.15 -17.78 -10.78
N THR A 46 0.98 -17.65 -10.15
CA THR A 46 -0.26 -17.22 -10.83
C THR A 46 -0.33 -15.70 -10.97
N GLY A 47 0.83 -15.02 -10.95
CA GLY A 47 0.98 -13.58 -11.05
C GLY A 47 2.00 -13.20 -12.13
N PRO A 48 2.12 -11.91 -12.46
CA PRO A 48 3.10 -11.43 -13.42
C PRO A 48 4.52 -11.83 -13.03
N ASP A 49 5.36 -12.11 -14.03
CA ASP A 49 6.76 -12.48 -13.82
C ASP A 49 7.53 -11.28 -13.27
N SER A 50 7.97 -11.37 -12.01
CA SER A 50 8.72 -10.29 -11.36
C SER A 50 10.09 -10.04 -12.00
N SER A 51 10.62 -11.00 -12.76
CA SER A 51 11.86 -10.86 -13.53
C SER A 51 11.64 -10.26 -14.93
N PHE A 52 10.38 -10.00 -15.31
CA PHE A 52 10.06 -9.31 -16.57
C PHE A 52 9.76 -7.84 -16.30
N HIS A 53 10.76 -6.99 -16.53
CA HIS A 53 10.72 -5.55 -16.29
C HIS A 53 10.18 -4.83 -17.52
N ILE A 54 9.05 -4.14 -17.39
CA ILE A 54 8.33 -3.55 -18.51
C ILE A 54 8.40 -2.02 -18.46
N TYR A 55 8.64 -1.40 -19.62
CA TYR A 55 8.74 0.05 -19.78
C TYR A 55 7.79 0.55 -20.85
N LEU A 56 7.10 1.64 -20.52
CA LEU A 56 6.11 2.28 -21.39
C LEU A 56 6.80 3.32 -22.28
N LEU A 57 6.59 3.22 -23.59
CA LEU A 57 7.16 4.13 -24.59
C LEU A 57 6.04 5.05 -25.11
N MET A 58 5.89 6.23 -24.51
CA MET A 58 4.74 7.12 -24.74
C MET A 58 5.17 8.47 -25.33
N GLY A 59 4.27 9.15 -26.04
CA GLY A 59 4.52 10.47 -26.62
C GLY A 59 4.17 10.52 -28.11
N GLN A 60 4.93 11.29 -28.90
CA GLN A 60 4.65 11.50 -30.32
C GLN A 60 5.74 10.93 -31.25
N SER A 61 5.89 11.50 -32.46
CA SER A 61 6.70 10.95 -33.55
C SER A 61 8.17 10.71 -33.19
N ASN A 62 8.78 11.55 -32.34
CA ASN A 62 10.15 11.34 -31.88
C ASN A 62 10.31 10.20 -30.85
N MET A 63 9.25 9.84 -30.10
CA MET A 63 9.19 8.55 -29.38
C MET A 63 8.95 7.38 -30.33
N ALA A 64 8.00 7.55 -31.26
CA ALA A 64 7.63 6.51 -32.22
C ALA A 64 8.84 6.07 -33.07
N GLY A 65 9.66 7.04 -33.47
CA GLY A 65 10.86 6.87 -34.25
C GLY A 65 10.68 7.28 -35.70
N ARG A 66 11.54 8.19 -36.17
CA ARG A 66 11.52 8.74 -37.54
C ARG A 66 12.91 8.79 -38.18
N GLY A 67 13.94 8.32 -37.47
CA GLY A 67 15.28 8.16 -38.02
C GLY A 67 15.29 7.13 -39.14
N TYR A 68 16.04 7.38 -40.21
CA TYR A 68 16.05 6.48 -41.36
C TYR A 68 16.52 5.06 -41.00
N LEU A 69 15.80 4.07 -41.50
CA LEU A 69 16.18 2.67 -41.36
C LEU A 69 17.31 2.32 -42.35
N THR A 70 18.30 1.60 -41.85
CA THR A 70 19.40 1.00 -42.61
C THR A 70 19.40 -0.50 -42.35
N ASP A 71 20.02 -1.30 -43.22
CA ASP A 71 20.11 -2.75 -42.98
C ASP A 71 20.85 -3.07 -41.66
N GLU A 72 21.80 -2.21 -41.27
CA GLU A 72 22.51 -2.29 -40.00
C GLU A 72 21.57 -2.12 -38.81
N ASN A 73 20.77 -1.05 -38.76
CA ASN A 73 19.91 -0.79 -37.60
C ASN A 73 18.64 -1.66 -37.52
N LYS A 74 18.24 -2.30 -38.62
CA LYS A 74 17.20 -3.34 -38.65
C LYS A 74 17.70 -4.67 -38.09
N ALA A 75 19.00 -4.95 -38.21
CA ALA A 75 19.60 -6.19 -37.73
C ALA A 75 19.86 -6.18 -36.21
N ILE A 76 19.85 -5.01 -35.56
CA ILE A 76 20.06 -4.86 -34.11
C ILE A 76 18.87 -5.47 -33.36
N HIS A 77 19.15 -6.44 -32.48
CA HIS A 77 18.19 -7.06 -31.57
C HIS A 77 18.93 -7.71 -30.39
N ASN A 78 18.17 -8.06 -29.35
CA ASN A 78 18.61 -8.89 -28.23
C ASN A 78 17.41 -9.76 -27.81
N ASP A 79 17.61 -11.08 -27.69
CA ASP A 79 16.53 -12.04 -27.37
C ASP A 79 15.89 -11.82 -25.97
N HIS A 80 16.55 -11.06 -25.10
CA HIS A 80 16.03 -10.68 -23.78
C HIS A 80 15.29 -9.34 -23.76
N VAL A 81 15.27 -8.63 -24.89
CA VAL A 81 14.54 -7.37 -25.05
C VAL A 81 13.36 -7.62 -25.99
N LEU A 82 12.15 -7.57 -25.42
CA LEU A 82 10.89 -7.86 -26.10
C LEU A 82 10.08 -6.59 -26.31
N ALA A 83 9.24 -6.57 -27.33
CA ALA A 83 8.26 -5.52 -27.58
C ALA A 83 6.85 -6.12 -27.67
N LEU A 84 5.86 -5.41 -27.12
CA LEU A 84 4.46 -5.76 -27.28
C LEU A 84 3.99 -5.27 -28.66
N ASN A 85 3.68 -6.17 -29.57
CA ASN A 85 3.30 -5.80 -30.94
C ASN A 85 1.83 -5.30 -31.03
N GLN A 86 1.39 -4.94 -32.24
CA GLN A 86 0.01 -4.48 -32.51
C GLN A 86 -1.08 -5.52 -32.19
N ASN A 87 -0.71 -6.80 -32.18
CA ASN A 87 -1.62 -7.91 -31.86
C ASN A 87 -1.58 -8.28 -30.37
N MET A 88 -0.98 -7.43 -29.52
CA MET A 88 -0.82 -7.68 -28.08
C MET A 88 0.01 -8.93 -27.76
N GLN A 89 1.00 -9.23 -28.59
CA GLN A 89 1.91 -10.36 -28.41
C GLN A 89 3.34 -9.88 -28.19
N TRP A 90 4.07 -10.54 -27.29
CA TRP A 90 5.48 -10.27 -27.06
C TRP A 90 6.34 -10.91 -28.14
N GLU A 91 7.21 -10.11 -28.77
CA GLU A 91 8.19 -10.55 -29.76
C GLU A 91 9.55 -9.91 -29.51
N VAL A 92 10.61 -10.43 -30.12
CA VAL A 92 11.95 -9.83 -30.00
C VAL A 92 11.92 -8.41 -30.60
N ALA A 93 12.37 -7.44 -29.80
CA ALA A 93 12.36 -6.04 -30.16
C ALA A 93 13.35 -5.74 -31.30
N HIS A 94 12.88 -5.00 -32.30
CA HIS A 94 13.68 -4.54 -33.44
C HIS A 94 13.15 -3.18 -33.95
N ASN A 95 13.95 -2.45 -34.72
CA ASN A 95 13.47 -1.22 -35.37
C ASN A 95 12.69 -1.55 -36.67
N PRO A 96 11.59 -0.83 -36.96
CA PRO A 96 10.90 0.13 -36.09
C PRO A 96 10.07 -0.55 -35.00
N LEU A 97 10.03 0.06 -33.80
CA LEU A 97 9.25 -0.46 -32.66
C LEU A 97 7.77 -0.09 -32.71
N HIS A 98 7.44 1.07 -33.28
CA HIS A 98 6.08 1.56 -33.38
C HIS A 98 5.51 1.23 -34.76
N TYR A 99 4.19 1.08 -34.82
CA TYR A 99 3.44 0.67 -36.02
C TYR A 99 2.38 1.71 -36.42
N GLU A 100 2.52 2.94 -35.92
CA GLU A 100 1.54 4.03 -36.11
C GLU A 100 1.41 4.42 -37.60
N LYS A 101 2.54 4.51 -38.32
CA LYS A 101 2.62 5.03 -39.68
C LYS A 101 3.64 4.18 -40.45
N PRO A 102 3.22 3.02 -40.99
CA PRO A 102 4.13 2.02 -41.56
C PRO A 102 5.13 2.53 -42.63
N ASN A 103 4.81 3.65 -43.29
CA ASN A 103 5.67 4.27 -44.31
C ASN A 103 6.61 5.38 -43.77
N GLN A 104 6.52 5.72 -42.49
CA GLN A 104 7.31 6.77 -41.84
C GLN A 104 7.99 6.30 -40.55
N ASP A 105 7.56 5.17 -40.00
CA ASP A 105 8.17 4.56 -38.82
C ASP A 105 9.63 4.17 -39.10
N GLY A 106 10.49 4.51 -38.15
CA GLY A 106 11.93 4.31 -38.27
C GLY A 106 12.59 4.10 -36.92
N VAL A 107 13.85 4.48 -36.82
CA VAL A 107 14.60 4.39 -35.56
C VAL A 107 14.08 5.43 -34.56
N GLY A 108 13.68 4.94 -33.39
CA GLY A 108 13.32 5.73 -32.20
C GLY A 108 14.21 5.37 -31.00
N PRO A 109 14.01 6.01 -29.84
CA PRO A 109 14.84 5.79 -28.66
C PRO A 109 14.59 4.46 -27.94
N GLY A 110 13.43 3.83 -28.17
CA GLY A 110 12.97 2.69 -27.37
C GLY A 110 13.88 1.45 -27.39
N LEU A 111 14.45 1.08 -28.54
CA LEU A 111 15.26 -0.14 -28.64
C LEU A 111 16.60 0.04 -27.92
N ALA A 112 17.27 1.17 -28.16
CA ALA A 112 18.53 1.52 -27.50
C ALA A 112 18.36 1.67 -25.98
N PHE A 113 17.22 2.22 -25.55
CA PHE A 113 16.82 2.23 -24.14
C PHE A 113 16.74 0.81 -23.57
N GLY A 114 15.95 -0.07 -24.19
CA GLY A 114 15.73 -1.42 -23.67
C GLY A 114 17.00 -2.29 -23.66
N MET A 115 17.84 -2.17 -24.68
CA MET A 115 19.14 -2.83 -24.72
C MET A 115 20.05 -2.35 -23.61
N LYS A 116 20.13 -1.04 -23.37
CA LYS A 116 20.97 -0.50 -22.32
C LYS A 116 20.48 -0.93 -20.92
N MET A 117 19.18 -0.87 -20.66
CA MET A 117 18.61 -1.37 -19.39
C MET A 117 18.94 -2.85 -19.14
N TYR A 118 18.99 -3.67 -20.20
CA TYR A 118 19.39 -5.06 -20.09
C TYR A 118 20.90 -5.22 -19.87
N ASP A 119 21.73 -4.50 -20.63
CA ASP A 119 23.19 -4.60 -20.58
C ASP A 119 23.76 -4.17 -19.21
N ASP A 120 23.13 -3.17 -18.57
CA ASP A 120 23.50 -2.67 -17.25
C ASP A 120 22.92 -3.52 -16.10
N ALA A 121 22.01 -4.46 -16.39
CA ALA A 121 21.37 -5.27 -15.37
C ALA A 121 22.34 -6.23 -14.67
N VAL A 122 22.37 -6.15 -13.34
CA VAL A 122 23.19 -7.07 -12.51
C VAL A 122 22.66 -8.51 -12.56
N ASN A 123 21.33 -8.68 -12.70
CA ASN A 123 20.71 -10.00 -12.80
C ASN A 123 20.55 -10.41 -14.27
N PRO A 124 21.32 -11.39 -14.77
CA PRO A 124 21.28 -11.80 -16.17
C PRO A 124 20.00 -12.55 -16.57
N ASN A 125 19.14 -12.90 -15.59
CA ASN A 125 17.89 -13.61 -15.85
C ASN A 125 16.70 -12.68 -16.12
N ILE A 126 16.87 -11.36 -16.00
CA ILE A 126 15.76 -10.45 -16.28
C ILE A 126 15.45 -10.42 -17.78
N LYS A 127 14.22 -10.04 -18.11
CA LYS A 127 13.81 -9.64 -19.45
C LYS A 127 13.37 -8.20 -19.42
N ILE A 128 13.61 -7.49 -20.51
CA ILE A 128 13.11 -6.13 -20.71
C ILE A 128 11.93 -6.19 -21.67
N GLY A 129 10.79 -5.64 -21.27
CA GLY A 129 9.60 -5.49 -22.08
C GLY A 129 9.39 -4.05 -22.47
N LEU A 130 9.20 -3.77 -23.75
CA LEU A 130 8.91 -2.46 -24.30
C LEU A 130 7.45 -2.43 -24.73
N VAL A 131 6.71 -1.39 -24.32
CA VAL A 131 5.31 -1.20 -24.72
C VAL A 131 5.22 0.06 -25.59
N PRO A 132 5.30 -0.08 -26.93
CA PRO A 132 5.14 1.03 -27.86
C PRO A 132 3.73 1.60 -27.78
N CYS A 133 3.57 2.85 -27.36
CA CYS A 133 2.28 3.53 -27.22
C CYS A 133 2.23 4.89 -27.93
N ALA A 134 3.33 5.38 -28.50
CA ALA A 134 3.38 6.73 -29.07
C ALA A 134 2.45 6.93 -30.28
N VAL A 135 1.92 8.15 -30.41
CA VAL A 135 1.04 8.60 -31.49
C VAL A 135 1.56 9.94 -32.04
N GLY A 136 2.17 9.91 -33.22
CA GLY A 136 2.80 11.06 -33.83
C GLY A 136 1.84 12.15 -34.30
N GLY A 137 2.15 13.38 -33.88
CA GLY A 137 1.36 14.58 -34.14
C GLY A 137 0.29 14.86 -33.08
N SER A 138 0.16 14.01 -32.06
CA SER A 138 -0.79 14.26 -30.97
C SER A 138 -0.27 15.37 -30.03
N PRO A 139 -1.06 16.42 -29.74
CA PRO A 139 -0.83 17.33 -28.63
C PRO A 139 -1.15 16.66 -27.28
N ILE A 140 -0.64 17.21 -26.18
CA ILE A 140 -0.80 16.61 -24.85
C ILE A 140 -2.26 16.59 -24.37
N GLU A 141 -3.12 17.49 -24.87
CA GLU A 141 -4.56 17.49 -24.56
C GLU A 141 -5.28 16.22 -25.03
N HIS A 142 -4.74 15.52 -26.04
CA HIS A 142 -5.26 14.23 -26.51
C HIS A 142 -4.76 13.04 -25.68
N TRP A 143 -3.91 13.28 -24.70
CA TRP A 143 -3.43 12.30 -23.72
C TRP A 143 -4.21 12.36 -22.40
N LEU A 144 -5.43 12.89 -22.43
CA LEU A 144 -6.38 12.86 -21.33
C LEU A 144 -7.41 11.73 -21.52
N PRO A 145 -8.00 11.17 -20.43
CA PRO A 145 -9.02 10.14 -20.53
C PRO A 145 -10.19 10.53 -21.43
N GLY A 146 -10.54 9.66 -22.40
CA GLY A 146 -11.64 9.87 -23.33
C GLY A 146 -11.38 10.88 -24.46
N ALA A 147 -10.19 11.50 -24.52
CA ALA A 147 -9.86 12.43 -25.59
C ALA A 147 -9.69 11.70 -26.94
N TYR A 148 -10.15 12.33 -28.02
CA TYR A 148 -10.11 11.78 -29.38
C TYR A 148 -9.25 12.66 -30.27
N ASP A 149 -8.27 12.07 -30.96
CA ASP A 149 -7.47 12.76 -31.95
C ASP A 149 -8.00 12.50 -33.35
N ALA A 150 -8.68 13.49 -33.93
CA ALA A 150 -9.23 13.40 -35.27
C ALA A 150 -8.15 13.29 -36.37
N ALA A 151 -6.93 13.79 -36.13
CA ALA A 151 -5.86 13.76 -37.13
C ALA A 151 -5.28 12.35 -37.35
N THR A 152 -5.29 11.54 -36.29
CA THR A 152 -4.77 10.17 -36.30
C THR A 152 -5.89 9.12 -36.23
N ASN A 153 -7.12 9.53 -35.93
CA ASN A 153 -8.28 8.67 -35.72
C ASN A 153 -8.02 7.65 -34.59
N THR A 154 -7.48 8.14 -33.47
CA THR A 154 -7.13 7.33 -32.28
C THR A 154 -7.60 8.00 -31.00
N HIS A 155 -7.54 7.26 -29.90
CA HIS A 155 -7.68 7.78 -28.53
C HIS A 155 -6.35 7.57 -27.80
N PRO A 156 -5.34 8.46 -27.96
CA PRO A 156 -3.96 8.17 -27.56
C PRO A 156 -3.80 7.66 -26.13
N TYR A 157 -4.49 8.28 -25.17
CA TYR A 157 -4.51 7.83 -23.78
C TYR A 157 -5.16 6.45 -23.61
N ASP A 158 -6.40 6.28 -24.08
CA ASP A 158 -7.17 5.05 -23.85
C ASP A 158 -6.57 3.83 -24.58
N ASP A 159 -6.01 4.05 -25.77
CA ASP A 159 -5.28 3.04 -26.53
C ASP A 159 -4.00 2.61 -25.79
N ALA A 160 -3.28 3.56 -25.19
CA ALA A 160 -2.12 3.26 -24.35
C ALA A 160 -2.53 2.48 -23.09
N ILE A 161 -3.60 2.87 -22.39
CA ILE A 161 -4.09 2.15 -21.20
C ILE A 161 -4.46 0.70 -21.53
N THR A 162 -5.05 0.44 -22.70
CA THR A 162 -5.36 -0.92 -23.15
C THR A 162 -4.09 -1.78 -23.25
N ARG A 163 -3.01 -1.22 -23.80
CA ARG A 163 -1.72 -1.90 -23.95
C ARG A 163 -1.01 -2.10 -22.61
N ILE A 164 -1.07 -1.09 -21.72
CA ILE A 164 -0.50 -1.14 -20.37
C ILE A 164 -1.15 -2.27 -19.56
N LYS A 165 -2.49 -2.35 -19.57
CA LYS A 165 -3.24 -3.39 -18.85
C LYS A 165 -2.94 -4.80 -19.37
N GLU A 166 -2.67 -4.94 -20.66
CA GLU A 166 -2.22 -6.22 -21.21
C GLU A 166 -0.80 -6.55 -20.73
N ALA A 167 0.12 -5.60 -20.80
CA ALA A 167 1.50 -5.80 -20.40
C ALA A 167 1.64 -6.19 -18.92
N MET A 168 0.83 -5.59 -18.03
CA MET A 168 0.77 -5.91 -16.60
C MET A 168 0.37 -7.37 -16.29
N LYS A 169 -0.20 -8.10 -17.25
CA LYS A 169 -0.48 -9.54 -17.09
C LYS A 169 0.79 -10.39 -17.19
N ALA A 170 1.82 -9.89 -17.86
CA ALA A 170 3.05 -10.64 -18.15
C ALA A 170 4.19 -10.31 -17.19
N GLY A 171 4.33 -9.05 -16.76
CA GLY A 171 5.45 -8.58 -15.95
C GLY A 171 5.13 -7.31 -15.17
N ILE A 172 6.17 -6.69 -14.60
CA ILE A 172 6.04 -5.51 -13.72
C ILE A 172 6.40 -4.25 -14.50
N ILE A 173 5.50 -3.26 -14.52
CA ILE A 173 5.81 -1.94 -15.09
C ILE A 173 6.81 -1.23 -14.16
N LYS A 174 8.03 -0.99 -14.68
CA LYS A 174 9.14 -0.38 -13.95
C LYS A 174 9.30 1.12 -14.21
N GLY A 175 8.82 1.62 -15.35
CA GLY A 175 8.86 3.05 -15.63
C GLY A 175 8.25 3.46 -16.95
N VAL A 176 8.20 4.77 -17.17
CA VAL A 176 7.70 5.40 -18.39
C VAL A 176 8.76 6.29 -18.99
N ILE A 177 8.94 6.22 -20.31
CA ILE A 177 9.62 7.27 -21.07
C ILE A 177 8.60 8.02 -21.91
N TRP A 178 8.61 9.34 -21.77
CA TRP A 178 7.72 10.27 -22.44
C TRP A 178 8.53 11.22 -23.32
N HIS A 179 8.18 11.30 -24.60
CA HIS A 179 8.78 12.25 -25.52
C HIS A 179 7.72 12.90 -26.40
N GLN A 180 7.31 14.10 -26.02
CA GLN A 180 6.25 14.85 -26.66
C GLN A 180 6.37 16.34 -26.34
N GLY A 181 5.77 17.18 -27.17
CA GLY A 181 5.60 18.61 -26.93
C GLY A 181 5.73 19.45 -28.20
N GLU A 182 6.21 18.89 -29.31
CA GLU A 182 6.39 19.67 -30.54
C GLU A 182 5.06 20.21 -31.08
N SER A 183 3.96 19.48 -30.87
CA SER A 183 2.60 19.87 -31.26
C SER A 183 2.00 20.95 -30.33
N ASP A 184 2.59 21.15 -29.16
CA ASP A 184 2.16 22.13 -28.15
C ASP A 184 3.02 23.41 -28.15
N CYS A 185 4.02 23.48 -29.05
CA CYS A 185 4.91 24.65 -29.24
C CYS A 185 4.20 25.82 -29.96
N THR A 186 3.05 26.25 -29.43
CA THR A 186 2.30 27.43 -29.87
C THR A 186 2.03 28.35 -28.68
N THR A 187 1.73 29.63 -28.94
CA THR A 187 1.46 30.61 -27.86
C THR A 187 0.26 30.24 -27.01
N ASP A 188 -0.67 29.48 -27.58
CA ASP A 188 -1.96 29.17 -26.96
C ASP A 188 -1.91 27.85 -26.18
N LEU A 189 -1.07 26.90 -26.62
CA LEU A 189 -0.96 25.56 -26.02
C LEU A 189 0.16 25.43 -25.00
N ALA A 190 1.34 26.03 -25.26
CA ALA A 190 2.51 25.87 -24.39
C ALA A 190 2.27 26.22 -22.91
N PRO A 191 1.45 27.23 -22.55
CA PRO A 191 1.14 27.52 -21.14
C PRO A 191 0.37 26.41 -20.40
N ASN A 192 -0.35 25.54 -21.12
CA ASN A 192 -1.15 24.46 -20.54
C ASN A 192 -0.38 23.14 -20.42
N TYR A 193 0.82 23.07 -21.00
CA TYR A 193 1.59 21.84 -21.12
C TYR A 193 1.93 21.22 -19.75
N MET A 194 2.49 22.02 -18.82
CA MET A 194 2.91 21.51 -17.52
C MET A 194 1.74 20.98 -16.67
N PRO A 195 0.61 21.71 -16.49
CA PRO A 195 -0.58 21.16 -15.82
C PRO A 195 -1.07 19.84 -16.42
N GLN A 196 -1.11 19.74 -17.75
CA GLN A 196 -1.58 18.53 -18.44
C GLN A 196 -0.58 17.37 -18.28
N LEU A 197 0.73 17.66 -18.27
CA LEU A 197 1.77 16.66 -18.03
C LEU A 197 1.72 16.12 -16.60
N TYR A 198 1.51 16.98 -15.59
CA TYR A 198 1.30 16.53 -14.21
C TYR A 198 0.08 15.61 -14.10
N GLN A 199 -1.02 15.95 -14.76
CA GLN A 199 -2.22 15.12 -14.77
C GLN A 199 -1.98 13.77 -15.46
N LEU A 200 -1.28 13.75 -16.60
CA LEU A 200 -0.91 12.52 -17.30
C LEU A 200 -0.07 11.60 -16.40
N ILE A 201 0.96 12.14 -15.74
CA ILE A 201 1.83 11.38 -14.83
C ILE A 201 1.01 10.76 -13.69
N ALA A 202 0.15 11.55 -13.04
CA ALA A 202 -0.72 11.07 -11.96
C ALA A 202 -1.67 9.96 -12.43
N ASN A 203 -2.30 10.14 -13.61
CA ASN A 203 -3.20 9.15 -14.19
C ASN A 203 -2.49 7.82 -14.50
N ILE A 204 -1.30 7.86 -15.10
CA ILE A 204 -0.56 6.63 -15.42
C ILE A 204 -0.09 5.92 -14.15
N ARG A 205 0.39 6.65 -13.13
CA ARG A 205 0.76 6.10 -11.83
C ARG A 205 -0.42 5.40 -11.15
N GLN A 206 -1.60 6.01 -11.21
CA GLN A 206 -2.84 5.44 -10.69
C GLN A 206 -3.22 4.16 -11.44
N GLU A 207 -3.22 4.17 -12.77
CA GLU A 207 -3.57 2.99 -13.59
C GLU A 207 -2.60 1.82 -13.40
N VAL A 208 -1.31 2.11 -13.23
CA VAL A 208 -0.29 1.10 -12.93
C VAL A 208 -0.36 0.62 -11.47
N GLY A 209 -0.98 1.41 -10.57
CA GLY A 209 -0.99 1.14 -9.13
C GLY A 209 0.35 1.41 -8.45
N ASN A 210 1.20 2.27 -9.04
CA ASN A 210 2.48 2.66 -8.47
C ASN A 210 2.60 4.19 -8.42
N ALA A 211 2.35 4.78 -7.25
CA ALA A 211 2.38 6.23 -7.03
C ALA A 211 3.78 6.85 -7.23
N LYS A 212 4.84 6.03 -7.19
CA LYS A 212 6.24 6.44 -7.35
C LYS A 212 6.86 5.88 -8.63
N LEU A 213 6.03 5.51 -9.61
CA LEU A 213 6.52 5.00 -10.90
C LEU A 213 7.50 6.03 -11.52
N PRO A 214 8.76 5.64 -11.79
CA PRO A 214 9.72 6.45 -12.50
C PRO A 214 9.16 6.93 -13.84
N PHE A 215 9.21 8.25 -14.06
CA PHE A 215 8.69 8.88 -15.28
C PHE A 215 9.76 9.79 -15.88
N ILE A 216 10.30 9.44 -17.04
CA ILE A 216 11.38 10.22 -17.66
C ILE A 216 10.83 10.99 -18.87
N VAL A 217 11.03 12.31 -18.86
CA VAL A 217 10.60 13.23 -19.91
C VAL A 217 11.81 13.70 -20.71
N GLY A 218 11.73 13.67 -22.04
CA GLY A 218 12.80 14.18 -22.90
C GLY A 218 12.61 15.64 -23.27
N GLU A 219 13.71 16.40 -23.31
CA GLU A 219 13.75 17.67 -24.02
C GLU A 219 13.44 17.46 -25.51
N LEU A 220 12.66 18.36 -26.09
CA LEU A 220 12.49 18.47 -27.53
C LEU A 220 13.85 18.75 -28.19
N GLY A 221 14.05 18.27 -29.42
CA GLY A 221 15.29 18.47 -30.15
C GLY A 221 15.62 19.96 -30.32
N ARG A 222 16.81 20.40 -29.89
CA ARG A 222 17.20 21.83 -29.94
C ARG A 222 17.30 22.40 -31.38
N PHE A 223 17.36 21.52 -32.39
CA PHE A 223 17.25 21.88 -33.81
C PHE A 223 15.83 22.32 -34.20
N TYR A 224 14.80 21.93 -33.44
CA TYR A 224 13.41 22.33 -33.68
C TYR A 224 13.23 23.76 -33.17
N ALA A 225 13.03 24.71 -34.07
CA ALA A 225 13.08 26.14 -33.74
C ALA A 225 12.25 26.56 -32.49
N PRO A 226 11.01 26.08 -32.26
CA PRO A 226 10.21 26.51 -31.12
C PRO A 226 10.37 25.62 -29.86
N HIS A 227 11.36 24.72 -29.81
CA HIS A 227 11.59 23.80 -28.67
C HIS A 227 11.60 24.49 -27.30
N ASN A 228 12.14 25.72 -27.23
CA ASN A 228 12.26 26.48 -25.98
C ASN A 228 10.93 26.80 -25.32
N MET A 229 9.82 26.79 -26.07
CA MET A 229 8.48 26.99 -25.49
C MET A 229 8.14 25.90 -24.47
N ILE A 230 8.66 24.68 -24.65
CA ILE A 230 8.46 23.55 -23.73
C ILE A 230 9.71 23.27 -22.90
N ASN A 231 10.90 23.19 -23.52
CA ASN A 231 12.13 22.78 -22.82
C ASN A 231 12.47 23.63 -21.60
N THR A 232 12.15 24.94 -21.63
CA THR A 232 12.41 25.85 -20.49
C THR A 232 11.45 25.62 -19.31
N GLN A 233 10.34 24.93 -19.53
CA GLN A 233 9.36 24.58 -18.49
C GLN A 233 9.69 23.24 -17.80
N LEU A 234 10.31 22.29 -18.51
CA LEU A 234 10.56 20.93 -18.03
C LEU A 234 11.34 20.82 -16.70
N PRO A 235 12.32 21.70 -16.37
CA PRO A 235 13.00 21.66 -15.07
C PRO A 235 12.06 21.76 -13.86
N GLN A 236 10.88 22.38 -14.03
CA GLN A 236 9.87 22.48 -12.98
C GLN A 236 9.34 21.10 -12.56
N LEU A 237 9.39 20.08 -13.44
CA LEU A 237 8.94 18.72 -13.10
C LEU A 237 9.68 18.16 -11.89
N THR A 238 11.01 18.32 -11.87
CA THR A 238 11.88 17.79 -10.80
C THR A 238 11.81 18.60 -9.52
N GLU A 239 11.24 19.80 -9.56
CA GLU A 239 10.99 20.62 -8.36
C GLU A 239 9.69 20.22 -7.65
N HIS A 240 8.75 19.59 -8.37
CA HIS A 240 7.40 19.29 -7.87
C HIS A 240 7.15 17.79 -7.66
N LEU A 241 7.94 16.89 -8.25
CA LEU A 241 7.76 15.43 -8.19
C LEU A 241 9.09 14.71 -7.92
N SER A 242 9.09 13.77 -6.96
CA SER A 242 10.30 13.07 -6.48
C SER A 242 10.74 11.83 -7.28
N ASP A 243 9.93 11.35 -8.24
CA ASP A 243 10.25 10.18 -9.09
C ASP A 243 10.10 10.51 -10.59
N VAL A 244 10.54 11.71 -10.98
CA VAL A 244 10.51 12.21 -12.36
C VAL A 244 11.91 12.66 -12.77
N GLY A 245 12.30 12.40 -14.01
CA GLY A 245 13.57 12.85 -14.55
C GLY A 245 13.42 13.56 -15.88
N VAL A 246 14.30 14.50 -16.17
CA VAL A 246 14.38 15.15 -17.50
C VAL A 246 15.69 14.75 -18.19
N VAL A 247 15.58 14.40 -19.48
CA VAL A 247 16.72 14.02 -20.33
C VAL A 247 16.98 15.10 -21.36
N SER A 248 18.21 15.61 -21.38
CA SER A 248 18.64 16.65 -22.32
C SER A 248 18.75 16.14 -23.76
N SER A 249 18.37 16.99 -24.71
CA SER A 249 18.54 16.77 -26.16
C SER A 249 19.77 17.48 -26.72
N GLU A 250 20.65 18.00 -25.84
CA GLU A 250 21.86 18.70 -26.22
C GLU A 250 22.82 17.80 -27.03
N GLY A 251 23.37 18.37 -28.11
CA GLY A 251 24.27 17.69 -29.03
C GLY A 251 23.59 16.71 -29.99
N LEU A 252 22.26 16.60 -29.95
CA LEU A 252 21.50 15.73 -30.85
C LEU A 252 21.13 16.49 -32.14
N SER A 253 20.98 15.74 -33.24
CA SER A 253 20.74 16.28 -34.58
C SER A 253 19.48 15.66 -35.21
N ASP A 254 18.88 16.39 -36.15
CA ASP A 254 17.72 15.95 -36.90
C ASP A 254 18.13 15.07 -38.10
N ARG A 255 17.12 14.51 -38.77
CA ARG A 255 17.26 13.72 -40.00
C ARG A 255 17.31 14.54 -41.30
N GLY A 256 17.37 15.87 -41.19
CA GLY A 256 17.37 16.83 -42.30
C GLY A 256 16.02 17.51 -42.54
N ASP A 257 15.05 17.36 -41.63
CA ASP A 257 13.72 18.01 -41.70
C ASP A 257 13.48 19.05 -40.59
N ALA A 258 14.51 19.34 -39.77
CA ALA A 258 14.47 20.25 -38.64
C ALA A 258 13.38 19.94 -37.58
N LEU A 259 12.90 18.69 -37.54
CA LEU A 259 11.81 18.28 -36.63
C LEU A 259 12.08 16.93 -35.95
N HIS A 260 12.59 15.96 -36.71
CA HIS A 260 12.73 14.59 -36.22
C HIS A 260 14.19 14.20 -36.00
N PHE A 261 14.50 13.56 -34.87
CA PHE A 261 15.85 13.05 -34.61
C PHE A 261 16.29 12.08 -35.71
N ASN A 262 17.57 12.15 -36.09
CA ASN A 262 18.16 11.07 -36.88
C ASN A 262 18.40 9.81 -36.04
N ALA A 263 18.71 8.69 -36.70
CA ALA A 263 18.87 7.39 -36.03
C ALA A 263 19.93 7.40 -34.92
N VAL A 264 21.09 8.05 -35.15
CA VAL A 264 22.18 8.16 -34.16
C VAL A 264 21.73 8.95 -32.93
N SER A 265 20.98 10.02 -33.15
CA SER A 265 20.48 10.89 -32.09
C SER A 265 19.37 10.21 -31.29
N ALA A 266 18.47 9.48 -31.95
CA ALA A 266 17.44 8.69 -31.30
C ALA A 266 18.04 7.58 -30.43
N ASP A 267 19.04 6.84 -30.94
CA ASP A 267 19.80 5.85 -30.17
C ASP A 267 20.48 6.47 -28.94
N THR A 268 21.19 7.58 -29.14
CA THR A 268 21.86 8.31 -28.05
C THR A 268 20.86 8.78 -26.99
N LEU A 269 19.71 9.28 -27.42
CA LEU A 269 18.64 9.71 -26.53
C LEU A 269 18.07 8.51 -25.74
N GLY A 270 17.86 7.36 -26.39
CA GLY A 270 17.46 6.11 -25.73
C GLY A 270 18.42 5.69 -24.61
N LYS A 271 19.73 5.79 -24.86
CA LYS A 271 20.75 5.51 -23.83
C LYS A 271 20.70 6.51 -22.67
N ARG A 272 20.45 7.80 -22.95
CA ARG A 272 20.27 8.82 -21.90
C ARG A 272 19.02 8.57 -21.06
N TYR A 273 17.92 8.12 -21.69
CA TYR A 273 16.73 7.67 -20.97
C TYR A 273 17.04 6.52 -20.02
N ALA A 274 17.82 5.52 -20.46
CA ALA A 274 18.17 4.37 -19.63
C ALA A 274 18.98 4.80 -18.40
N VAL A 275 20.04 5.59 -18.58
CA VAL A 275 20.83 6.14 -17.45
C VAL A 275 19.96 6.88 -16.45
N LYS A 276 19.01 7.71 -16.94
CA LYS A 276 18.13 8.47 -16.06
C LYS A 276 17.11 7.57 -15.35
N MET A 277 16.61 6.54 -16.02
CA MET A 277 15.72 5.53 -15.44
C MET A 277 16.43 4.75 -14.32
N GLU A 278 17.63 4.24 -14.59
CA GLU A 278 18.47 3.54 -13.61
C GLU A 278 18.74 4.42 -12.36
N GLN A 279 18.98 5.72 -12.55
CA GLN A 279 19.15 6.66 -11.43
C GLN A 279 17.91 6.78 -10.54
N LEU A 280 16.71 6.66 -11.10
CA LEU A 280 15.46 6.69 -10.33
C LEU A 280 15.10 5.31 -9.77
N GLU A 281 15.49 4.21 -10.42
CA GLU A 281 15.28 2.84 -9.93
C GLU A 281 16.30 2.43 -8.86
N ASP A 282 17.46 3.11 -8.79
CA ASP A 282 18.54 2.86 -7.84
C ASP A 282 18.65 3.91 -6.72
N TYR A 283 17.57 4.63 -6.43
CA TYR A 283 17.60 5.68 -5.42
C TYR A 283 17.46 5.10 -4.01
N GLU A 284 18.43 5.41 -3.15
CA GLU A 284 18.39 5.14 -1.71
C GLU A 284 17.90 6.40 -1.00
N PRO A 285 16.64 6.47 -0.52
CA PRO A 285 16.10 7.67 0.10
C PRO A 285 16.66 7.94 1.49
N ALA A 286 17.29 6.95 2.12
CA ALA A 286 17.88 7.07 3.43
C ALA A 286 19.25 6.38 3.49
N SER A 287 20.16 6.96 4.28
CA SER A 287 21.47 6.39 4.60
C SER A 287 21.55 6.10 6.10
N ILE A 288 21.88 4.86 6.47
CA ILE A 288 21.89 4.39 7.86
C ILE A 288 23.33 4.05 8.27
N SER A 289 23.73 4.47 9.46
CA SER A 289 24.98 4.05 10.11
C SER A 289 24.71 3.52 11.51
N VAL A 290 25.42 2.47 11.91
CA VAL A 290 25.34 1.86 13.25
C VAL A 290 26.76 1.58 13.76
N ASP A 291 27.14 2.16 14.90
CA ASP A 291 28.43 1.95 15.55
C ASP A 291 28.31 0.83 16.59
N ALA A 292 28.98 -0.29 16.34
CA ALA A 292 28.95 -1.44 17.25
C ALA A 292 29.62 -1.18 18.60
N SER A 293 30.60 -0.26 18.67
CA SER A 293 31.37 -0.01 19.89
C SER A 293 30.62 0.88 20.88
N THR A 294 29.84 1.84 20.39
CA THR A 294 29.07 2.78 21.24
C THR A 294 27.59 2.42 21.33
N GLY A 295 27.05 1.75 20.31
CA GLY A 295 25.61 1.54 20.13
C GLY A 295 24.89 2.75 19.56
N ASP A 296 25.62 3.73 19.06
CA ASP A 296 25.05 4.89 18.38
C ASP A 296 24.63 4.53 16.96
N TYR A 297 23.57 5.16 16.48
CA TYR A 297 23.11 5.01 15.11
C TYR A 297 22.60 6.34 14.56
N SER A 298 22.63 6.46 13.24
CA SER A 298 22.12 7.63 12.54
C SER A 298 21.38 7.28 11.26
N ILE A 299 20.42 8.14 10.93
CA ILE A 299 19.58 8.06 9.74
C ILE A 299 19.66 9.44 9.08
N THR A 300 20.10 9.47 7.83
CA THR A 300 20.08 10.67 6.99
C THR A 300 19.08 10.46 5.86
N SER A 301 18.09 11.35 5.72
CA SER A 301 17.24 11.38 4.54
C SER A 301 17.98 12.05 3.39
N ASN A 302 18.08 11.35 2.27
CA ASN A 302 18.59 11.91 1.02
C ASN A 302 17.51 12.76 0.30
N ILE A 303 16.23 12.63 0.69
CA ILE A 303 15.11 13.44 0.18
C ILE A 303 15.13 14.83 0.83
N THR A 304 15.13 14.89 2.17
CA THR A 304 14.97 16.15 2.91
C THR A 304 16.29 16.73 3.41
N GLY A 305 17.38 15.95 3.38
CA GLY A 305 18.65 16.29 4.02
C GLY A 305 18.62 16.19 5.55
N TRP A 306 17.52 15.76 6.15
CA TRP A 306 17.38 15.66 7.60
C TRP A 306 18.24 14.55 8.19
N HIS A 307 18.84 14.84 9.34
CA HIS A 307 19.71 13.92 10.06
C HIS A 307 19.17 13.66 11.47
N PHE A 308 18.93 12.38 11.78
CA PHE A 308 18.53 11.90 13.08
C PHE A 308 19.62 11.00 13.64
N SER A 309 19.95 11.15 14.92
CA SER A 309 20.83 10.20 15.61
C SER A 309 20.28 9.80 16.97
N GLY A 310 20.59 8.58 17.37
CA GLY A 310 20.15 7.96 18.60
C GLY A 310 21.17 6.97 19.12
N SER A 311 20.88 6.39 20.28
CA SER A 311 21.78 5.43 20.92
C SER A 311 21.02 4.33 21.63
N ILE A 312 21.52 3.10 21.51
CA ILE A 312 21.13 1.96 22.36
C ILE A 312 21.71 2.12 23.78
N GLY A 313 22.75 2.95 23.94
CA GLY A 313 23.40 3.27 25.21
C GLY A 313 24.39 2.22 25.71
N GLN A 314 24.80 1.28 24.84
CA GLN A 314 25.81 0.25 25.12
C GLN A 314 26.31 -0.39 23.81
N ALA A 315 27.47 -1.05 23.89
CA ALA A 315 28.05 -1.79 22.77
C ALA A 315 27.14 -2.91 22.25
N LEU A 316 27.21 -3.14 20.95
CA LEU A 316 26.41 -4.10 20.19
C LEU A 316 27.27 -5.32 19.80
N THR A 317 26.61 -6.46 19.65
CA THR A 317 27.18 -7.69 19.09
C THR A 317 26.39 -8.14 17.86
N ASP A 318 26.95 -9.09 17.11
CA ASP A 318 26.26 -9.75 15.98
C ASP A 318 25.71 -8.78 14.92
N ILE A 319 26.42 -7.68 14.69
CA ILE A 319 26.02 -6.70 13.68
C ILE A 319 26.15 -7.28 12.28
N THR A 320 25.06 -7.25 11.53
CA THR A 320 25.00 -7.74 10.15
C THR A 320 24.16 -6.82 9.29
N THR A 321 24.62 -6.53 8.08
CA THR A 321 23.87 -5.77 7.09
C THR A 321 23.59 -6.66 5.88
N ALA A 322 22.33 -6.75 5.48
CA ALA A 322 21.91 -7.57 4.35
C ALA A 322 20.76 -6.91 3.59
N SER A 323 20.70 -7.14 2.28
CA SER A 323 19.55 -6.79 1.46
C SER A 323 18.44 -7.84 1.57
N GLY A 324 17.20 -7.42 1.36
CA GLY A 324 16.04 -8.30 1.31
C GLY A 324 14.88 -7.63 0.57
N ASN A 325 13.73 -8.30 0.57
CA ASN A 325 12.49 -7.80 -0.01
C ASN A 325 11.34 -8.19 0.91
N ASP A 326 10.39 -7.29 1.07
CA ASP A 326 9.08 -7.55 1.67
C ASP A 326 8.01 -6.69 0.97
N GLU A 327 6.82 -6.66 1.56
CA GLU A 327 5.62 -6.11 0.96
C GLU A 327 5.68 -4.58 0.82
N VAL A 328 6.55 -3.91 1.59
CA VAL A 328 6.85 -2.49 1.44
C VAL A 328 7.84 -2.26 0.29
N GLY A 329 8.75 -3.21 0.03
CA GLY A 329 9.65 -3.19 -1.12
C GLY A 329 11.02 -3.83 -0.86
N ASP A 330 11.95 -3.58 -1.79
CA ASP A 330 13.36 -3.95 -1.64
C ASP A 330 13.99 -3.11 -0.54
N TYR A 331 14.72 -3.74 0.38
CA TYR A 331 15.31 -3.07 1.53
C TYR A 331 16.76 -3.47 1.77
N THR A 332 17.47 -2.61 2.50
CA THR A 332 18.67 -2.99 3.24
C THR A 332 18.37 -2.95 4.73
N LYS A 333 18.87 -3.93 5.48
CA LYS A 333 18.63 -4.07 6.92
C LYS A 333 19.92 -4.31 7.67
N THR A 334 20.16 -3.50 8.69
CA THR A 334 21.21 -3.72 9.68
C THR A 334 20.59 -4.28 10.95
N SER A 335 20.97 -5.50 11.33
CA SER A 335 20.53 -6.18 12.56
C SER A 335 21.68 -6.27 13.56
N PHE A 336 21.37 -6.24 14.84
CA PHE A 336 22.35 -6.27 15.93
C PHE A 336 21.72 -6.79 17.22
N SER A 337 22.57 -7.22 18.15
CA SER A 337 22.20 -7.73 19.47
C SER A 337 22.83 -6.90 20.58
N TRP A 338 22.22 -6.89 21.75
CA TRP A 338 22.82 -6.32 22.96
C TRP A 338 22.29 -7.04 24.21
N ASP A 339 22.78 -6.62 25.39
CA ASP A 339 22.41 -7.24 26.68
C ASP A 339 22.63 -8.76 26.68
N GLY A 340 23.81 -9.18 26.19
CA GLY A 340 24.19 -10.59 26.08
C GLY A 340 23.33 -11.41 25.11
N GLY A 341 22.68 -10.76 24.13
CA GLY A 341 21.80 -11.42 23.16
C GLY A 341 20.35 -11.59 23.64
N ASN A 342 20.00 -11.07 24.83
CA ASN A 342 18.62 -11.07 25.31
C ASN A 342 17.73 -10.09 24.55
N LYS A 343 18.34 -9.16 23.81
CA LYS A 343 17.67 -8.20 22.94
C LYS A 343 18.34 -8.20 21.58
N THR A 344 17.50 -8.19 20.56
CA THR A 344 17.92 -8.01 19.17
C THR A 344 17.16 -6.83 18.60
N GLY A 345 17.77 -6.09 17.70
CA GLY A 345 17.13 -4.99 17.01
C GLY A 345 17.60 -4.89 15.58
N SER A 346 16.80 -4.22 14.76
CA SER A 346 17.18 -3.92 13.40
C SER A 346 16.66 -2.58 12.93
N ILE A 347 17.43 -1.96 12.02
CA ILE A 347 17.03 -0.79 11.25
C ILE A 347 16.98 -1.22 9.79
N ARG A 348 15.80 -1.10 9.18
CA ARG A 348 15.51 -1.48 7.79
C ARG A 348 15.11 -0.24 7.02
N TRP A 349 15.69 0.00 5.87
CA TRP A 349 15.35 1.12 4.99
C TRP A 349 15.18 0.62 3.56
N TYR A 350 14.32 1.29 2.83
CA TYR A 350 13.81 0.78 1.56
C TYR A 350 14.36 1.54 0.38
N LYS A 351 14.66 0.80 -0.68
CA LYS A 351 15.01 1.34 -1.98
C LYS A 351 13.78 2.02 -2.59
N ASN A 352 13.94 3.22 -3.15
CA ASN A 352 12.87 4.03 -3.75
C ASN A 352 11.65 4.28 -2.84
N SER A 353 11.78 4.10 -1.52
CA SER A 353 10.73 4.38 -0.54
C SER A 353 11.30 5.15 0.67
N PRO A 354 10.65 6.23 1.12
CA PRO A 354 11.11 7.13 2.20
C PRO A 354 11.03 6.51 3.60
N VAL A 355 10.81 5.19 3.66
CA VAL A 355 10.42 4.46 4.86
C VAL A 355 11.66 3.89 5.55
N VAL A 356 11.68 3.97 6.87
CA VAL A 356 12.61 3.26 7.75
C VAL A 356 11.81 2.55 8.83
N ILE A 357 12.07 1.27 9.03
CA ILE A 357 11.44 0.45 10.08
C ILE A 357 12.49 0.06 11.11
N PHE A 358 12.11 0.22 12.37
CA PHE A 358 12.88 -0.19 13.53
C PHE A 358 12.17 -1.36 14.17
N ASP A 359 12.89 -2.45 14.41
CA ASP A 359 12.36 -3.62 15.13
C ASP A 359 13.17 -3.84 16.41
N ILE A 360 12.50 -4.21 17.49
CA ILE A 360 13.11 -4.82 18.68
C ILE A 360 12.46 -6.17 18.93
N SER A 361 13.27 -7.19 19.22
CA SER A 361 12.81 -8.54 19.57
C SER A 361 13.49 -9.04 20.83
N LEU A 362 12.75 -9.80 21.62
CA LEU A 362 13.13 -10.38 22.91
C LEU A 362 13.17 -11.91 22.82
N PRO A 363 14.26 -12.52 22.30
CA PRO A 363 14.34 -13.97 22.09
C PRO A 363 13.98 -14.81 23.31
N ASN A 364 14.41 -14.37 24.50
CA ASN A 364 14.19 -15.06 25.76
C ASN A 364 13.06 -14.44 26.62
N GLY A 365 12.40 -13.40 26.12
CA GLY A 365 11.43 -12.60 26.89
C GLY A 365 12.12 -11.64 27.87
N GLN A 366 11.32 -10.92 28.65
CA GLN A 366 11.81 -9.96 29.64
C GLN A 366 10.79 -9.74 30.76
N SER A 367 11.29 -9.40 31.96
CA SER A 367 10.51 -8.76 33.03
C SER A 367 10.90 -7.28 33.20
N GLY A 368 9.94 -6.43 33.57
CA GLY A 368 10.09 -4.98 33.68
C GLY A 368 9.83 -4.24 32.37
N ALA A 369 9.64 -2.92 32.44
CA ALA A 369 9.29 -2.07 31.30
C ALA A 369 10.28 -2.17 30.13
N LEU A 370 9.75 -2.10 28.91
CA LEU A 370 10.56 -2.09 27.69
C LEU A 370 11.17 -0.69 27.50
N LYS A 371 12.48 -0.62 27.27
CA LYS A 371 13.11 0.62 26.79
C LYS A 371 12.75 0.80 25.31
N GLY A 372 12.34 2.01 24.94
CA GLY A 372 11.89 2.33 23.58
C GLY A 372 12.99 2.23 22.53
N PHE A 373 12.58 1.88 21.30
CA PHE A 373 13.44 1.82 20.12
C PHE A 373 12.62 2.19 18.86
N PRO A 374 13.05 3.18 18.06
CA PRO A 374 14.24 4.01 18.20
C PRO A 374 14.17 4.90 19.45
N ASN A 375 15.32 5.41 19.87
CA ASN A 375 15.52 6.39 20.93
C ASN A 375 16.50 7.44 20.37
N PHE A 376 15.93 8.38 19.64
CA PHE A 376 16.69 9.47 19.06
C PHE A 376 17.03 10.50 20.13
N THR A 377 18.26 11.03 20.08
CA THR A 377 18.76 12.10 20.96
C THR A 377 19.26 13.34 20.20
N SER A 378 19.30 13.32 18.87
CA SER A 378 19.58 14.49 18.03
C SER A 378 18.67 14.50 16.80
N MET A 379 17.95 15.61 16.58
CA MET A 379 17.03 15.80 15.44
C MET A 379 17.38 17.07 14.66
N PRO A 380 16.84 17.25 13.45
CA PRO A 380 16.85 18.55 12.78
C PRO A 380 16.24 19.65 13.65
N SER A 381 16.78 20.86 13.56
CA SER A 381 16.18 22.04 14.21
C SER A 381 15.09 22.66 13.33
N GLY A 382 14.19 23.44 13.93
CA GLY A 382 13.19 24.21 13.19
C GLY A 382 11.99 23.39 12.67
N MET A 383 11.79 22.17 13.17
CA MET A 383 10.62 21.37 12.84
C MET A 383 9.40 21.82 13.66
N HIS A 384 8.26 21.91 12.99
CA HIS A 384 6.95 22.12 13.61
C HIS A 384 6.34 20.77 14.00
N PRO A 385 6.03 20.53 15.29
CA PRO A 385 5.41 19.28 15.74
C PRO A 385 3.90 19.29 15.51
N PHE A 386 3.35 18.12 15.21
CA PHE A 386 1.93 17.84 15.12
C PHE A 386 1.64 16.44 15.65
N SER A 387 0.63 16.31 16.51
CA SER A 387 0.12 15.02 16.97
C SER A 387 -1.36 15.12 17.31
N TYR A 388 -1.85 14.18 18.12
CA TYR A 388 -3.24 14.13 18.56
C TYR A 388 -3.33 14.06 20.08
N HIS A 389 -4.34 14.71 20.66
CA HIS A 389 -4.57 14.70 22.10
C HIS A 389 -4.65 13.29 22.68
N ASN A 390 -4.08 13.10 23.88
CA ASN A 390 -4.34 11.91 24.70
C ASN A 390 -5.70 11.99 25.41
N ASP A 391 -6.76 12.15 24.63
CA ASP A 391 -8.12 12.30 25.14
C ASP A 391 -9.13 11.68 24.16
N HIS A 392 -10.40 11.62 24.57
CA HIS A 392 -11.51 11.17 23.74
C HIS A 392 -11.53 11.85 22.36
N PHE A 393 -11.72 11.05 21.32
CA PHE A 393 -11.67 11.43 19.89
C PHE A 393 -10.33 11.94 19.35
N SER A 394 -9.29 12.06 20.19
CA SER A 394 -7.92 12.37 19.79
C SER A 394 -7.84 13.54 18.80
N TRP A 395 -8.32 14.72 19.22
CA TRP A 395 -8.28 15.92 18.38
C TRP A 395 -6.85 16.25 17.91
N PRO A 396 -6.67 16.80 16.70
CA PRO A 396 -5.35 17.19 16.21
C PRO A 396 -4.80 18.43 16.92
N GLU A 397 -3.50 18.48 17.19
CA GLU A 397 -2.83 19.61 17.84
C GLU A 397 -1.37 19.79 17.37
N PHE A 398 -0.88 21.03 17.37
CA PHE A 398 0.54 21.38 17.14
C PHE A 398 1.39 21.25 18.41
N GLN A 399 1.17 20.18 19.15
CA GLN A 399 1.92 19.77 20.33
C GLN A 399 2.12 18.27 20.28
N LEU A 400 3.18 17.77 20.93
CA LEU A 400 3.45 16.34 21.01
C LEU A 400 2.78 15.75 22.24
N ASN A 401 1.92 14.77 22.01
CA ASN A 401 1.24 14.02 23.05
C ASN A 401 1.79 12.61 23.09
N GLU A 402 2.04 12.11 24.30
CA GLU A 402 2.61 10.79 24.49
C GLU A 402 1.55 9.68 24.36
N THR A 403 1.13 9.39 23.12
CA THR A 403 0.05 8.45 22.78
C THR A 403 0.51 7.42 21.76
N SER A 404 -0.36 6.46 21.43
CA SER A 404 -0.12 5.51 20.33
C SER A 404 -0.25 6.12 18.94
N THR A 405 -0.57 7.42 18.84
CA THR A 405 -0.78 8.10 17.56
C THR A 405 0.55 8.52 16.91
N PRO A 406 0.59 8.62 15.58
CA PRO A 406 1.75 9.15 14.85
C PRO A 406 2.10 10.57 15.28
N TRP A 407 3.40 10.85 15.40
CA TRP A 407 3.96 12.19 15.48
C TRP A 407 4.40 12.63 14.09
N LEU A 408 3.92 13.78 13.64
CA LEU A 408 4.35 14.45 12.42
C LEU A 408 5.25 15.63 12.78
N PHE A 409 6.37 15.74 12.09
CA PHE A 409 7.26 16.89 12.08
C PHE A 409 7.30 17.45 10.67
N PHE A 410 7.26 18.77 10.50
CA PHE A 410 7.40 19.39 9.18
C PHE A 410 8.11 20.74 9.22
N ASP A 411 8.64 21.21 8.09
CA ASP A 411 9.23 22.55 7.97
C ASP A 411 8.49 23.43 6.94
N ASP A 412 8.94 24.68 6.80
CA ASP A 412 8.37 25.66 5.87
C ASP A 412 8.59 25.29 4.39
N ASN A 413 9.51 24.36 4.11
CA ASN A 413 9.76 23.79 2.78
C ASN A 413 8.93 22.52 2.52
N LYS A 414 7.98 22.20 3.42
CA LYS A 414 7.11 21.02 3.36
C LYS A 414 7.87 19.69 3.52
N ASN A 415 9.14 19.68 3.90
CA ASN A 415 9.78 18.45 4.32
C ASN A 415 9.03 17.93 5.54
N ALA A 416 8.78 16.63 5.59
CA ALA A 416 7.99 16.04 6.65
C ALA A 416 8.60 14.71 7.12
N CYS A 417 8.48 14.46 8.42
CA CYS A 417 8.84 13.21 9.05
C CYS A 417 7.66 12.71 9.90
N ILE A 418 7.15 11.52 9.60
CA ILE A 418 6.18 10.84 10.46
C ILE A 418 6.92 9.74 11.21
N ILE A 419 6.77 9.69 12.54
CA ILE A 419 7.27 8.61 13.38
C ILE A 419 6.09 8.07 14.19
N SER A 420 5.87 6.75 14.15
CA SER A 420 4.79 6.11 14.88
C SER A 420 5.11 4.67 15.26
N PRO A 421 4.40 4.11 16.26
CA PRO A 421 4.32 2.66 16.37
C PRO A 421 3.89 2.04 15.04
N ALA A 422 4.46 0.89 14.70
CA ALA A 422 4.09 0.06 13.56
C ALA A 422 3.46 -1.26 14.00
N SER A 423 3.43 -1.56 15.30
CA SER A 423 2.75 -2.72 15.87
C SER A 423 2.25 -2.45 17.28
N HIS A 424 1.40 -3.35 17.79
CA HIS A 424 0.83 -3.27 19.15
C HIS A 424 0.12 -1.93 19.44
N PHE A 425 -0.55 -1.34 18.44
CA PHE A 425 -1.13 0.01 18.48
C PHE A 425 -1.98 0.34 19.72
N MET A 426 -2.63 -0.66 20.32
CA MET A 426 -3.45 -0.47 21.52
C MET A 426 -2.66 -0.17 22.79
N VAL A 427 -1.39 -0.58 22.84
CA VAL A 427 -0.52 -0.47 24.02
C VAL A 427 0.81 0.21 23.71
N ALA A 428 1.07 0.56 22.45
CA ALA A 428 2.23 1.33 22.04
C ALA A 428 2.09 2.80 22.39
N LYS A 429 3.21 3.51 22.45
CA LYS A 429 3.27 4.90 22.90
C LYS A 429 4.51 5.60 22.32
N MET A 430 4.32 6.82 21.82
CA MET A 430 5.40 7.76 21.54
C MET A 430 5.77 8.53 22.81
N GLU A 431 7.04 8.80 23.05
CA GLU A 431 7.51 9.55 24.22
C GLU A 431 8.64 10.52 23.85
N GLY A 432 8.73 11.61 24.62
CA GLY A 432 9.73 12.66 24.43
C GLY A 432 9.14 14.04 24.13
N ASP A 433 10.01 14.97 23.76
CA ASP A 433 9.67 16.38 23.51
C ASP A 433 9.86 16.79 22.04
N GLY A 434 10.28 15.87 21.17
CA GLY A 434 10.53 16.14 19.75
C GLY A 434 11.81 16.93 19.47
N ALA A 435 12.55 17.35 20.49
CA ALA A 435 13.73 18.20 20.37
C ALA A 435 14.98 17.53 20.94
N SER A 436 14.90 17.04 22.17
CA SER A 436 15.95 16.31 22.87
C SER A 436 15.73 14.79 22.85
N LYS A 437 14.47 14.36 22.70
CA LYS A 437 14.12 12.94 22.68
C LYS A 437 12.92 12.66 21.80
N ILE A 438 13.05 11.63 20.96
CA ILE A 438 11.92 10.96 20.30
C ILE A 438 12.12 9.46 20.49
N THR A 439 11.16 8.79 21.12
CA THR A 439 11.19 7.33 21.23
C THR A 439 9.81 6.72 21.09
N SER A 440 9.80 5.44 20.72
CA SER A 440 8.60 4.63 20.62
C SER A 440 8.73 3.41 21.52
N THR A 441 7.75 3.18 22.38
CA THR A 441 7.75 2.16 23.42
C THR A 441 6.35 1.60 23.66
N LEU A 442 6.18 0.81 24.71
CA LEU A 442 4.91 0.25 25.16
C LEU A 442 4.52 0.84 26.52
N ASN A 443 3.23 0.77 26.84
CA ASN A 443 2.68 1.18 28.13
C ASN A 443 3.46 0.55 29.30
N GLU A 444 3.85 1.37 30.27
CA GLU A 444 4.65 0.99 31.44
C GLU A 444 3.97 -0.04 32.36
N ASP A 445 2.64 -0.15 32.29
CA ASP A 445 1.87 -1.19 33.00
C ASP A 445 2.22 -2.61 32.51
N ILE A 446 2.80 -2.73 31.30
CA ILE A 446 3.28 -4.01 30.76
C ILE A 446 4.66 -4.32 31.35
N THR A 447 4.64 -5.22 32.33
CA THR A 447 5.82 -5.59 33.13
C THR A 447 6.38 -6.97 32.80
N SER A 448 5.80 -7.69 31.84
CA SER A 448 6.31 -9.00 31.40
C SER A 448 6.06 -9.23 29.92
N TYR A 449 7.07 -9.73 29.23
CA TYR A 449 7.08 -9.99 27.81
C TYR A 449 7.48 -11.46 27.56
N PRO A 450 6.69 -12.21 26.78
CA PRO A 450 7.00 -13.60 26.47
C PRO A 450 8.24 -13.72 25.58
N ALA A 451 8.85 -14.90 25.57
CA ALA A 451 9.90 -15.24 24.62
C ALA A 451 9.43 -15.10 23.17
N GLY A 452 10.26 -14.48 22.34
CA GLY A 452 9.94 -14.18 20.93
C GLY A 452 9.07 -12.94 20.73
N PHE A 453 8.76 -12.17 21.77
CA PHE A 453 8.03 -10.91 21.63
C PHE A 453 8.79 -9.92 20.75
N SER A 454 8.10 -9.26 19.82
CA SER A 454 8.65 -8.21 18.97
C SER A 454 7.77 -6.96 18.93
N TYR A 455 8.40 -5.81 18.77
CA TYR A 455 7.77 -4.50 18.64
C TYR A 455 8.44 -3.72 17.51
N SER A 456 7.65 -2.97 16.75
CA SER A 456 8.10 -2.29 15.54
C SER A 456 7.65 -0.83 15.54
N THR A 457 8.52 0.04 15.03
CA THR A 457 8.28 1.47 14.82
C THR A 457 8.54 1.80 13.36
N ILE A 458 7.71 2.65 12.77
CA ILE A 458 7.89 3.15 11.40
C ILE A 458 8.25 4.63 11.44
N MET A 459 9.17 5.02 10.56
CA MET A 459 9.57 6.39 10.28
C MET A 459 9.45 6.62 8.77
N VAL A 460 8.89 7.75 8.36
CA VAL A 460 8.76 8.16 6.96
C VAL A 460 9.30 9.56 6.82
N MET A 461 10.29 9.79 5.95
CA MET A 461 10.84 11.12 5.67
C MET A 461 10.68 11.45 4.19
N ASP A 462 9.71 12.29 3.86
CA ASP A 462 9.40 12.65 2.47
C ASP A 462 9.32 14.17 2.30
N ASN A 463 9.28 14.63 1.04
CA ASN A 463 8.96 16.02 0.71
C ASN A 463 7.46 16.11 0.40
N GLY A 464 6.71 16.82 1.25
CA GLY A 464 5.26 16.96 1.17
C GLY A 464 4.54 16.26 2.33
N ILE A 465 3.67 17.00 3.03
CA ILE A 465 2.94 16.48 4.21
C ILE A 465 1.96 15.38 3.80
N ARG A 466 1.24 15.56 2.69
CA ARG A 466 0.27 14.57 2.19
C ARG A 466 0.99 13.31 1.74
N GLU A 467 2.06 13.48 0.99
CA GLU A 467 2.91 12.44 0.43
C GLU A 467 3.52 11.58 1.54
N SER A 468 3.90 12.21 2.65
CA SER A 468 4.36 11.53 3.87
C SER A 468 3.25 10.66 4.49
N TRP A 469 2.03 11.19 4.64
CA TRP A 469 0.88 10.42 5.14
C TRP A 469 0.48 9.27 4.23
N ASP A 470 0.52 9.49 2.92
CA ASP A 470 0.20 8.48 1.92
C ASP A 470 1.23 7.34 1.96
N SER A 471 2.53 7.68 2.02
CA SER A 471 3.62 6.70 2.16
C SER A 471 3.52 5.93 3.48
N TRP A 472 3.33 6.62 4.60
CA TRP A 472 3.13 6.01 5.93
C TRP A 472 1.94 5.05 5.95
N GLY A 473 0.80 5.50 5.43
CA GLY A 473 -0.43 4.71 5.42
C GLY A 473 -0.35 3.53 4.47
N ALA A 474 0.29 3.69 3.31
CA ALA A 474 0.54 2.61 2.36
C ALA A 474 1.45 1.54 2.99
N SER A 475 2.59 1.92 3.53
CA SER A 475 3.51 0.95 4.13
C SER A 475 2.92 0.20 5.31
N LEU A 476 2.13 0.86 6.18
CA LEU A 476 1.41 0.14 7.23
C LEU A 476 0.39 -0.84 6.65
N ARG A 477 -0.33 -0.47 5.58
CA ARG A 477 -1.24 -1.39 4.92
C ARG A 477 -0.51 -2.60 4.32
N ASP A 478 0.64 -2.38 3.68
CA ASP A 478 1.45 -3.43 3.08
C ASP A 478 1.99 -4.41 4.15
N ILE A 479 2.51 -3.89 5.28
CA ILE A 479 3.01 -4.69 6.41
C ILE A 479 1.92 -5.64 6.97
N TYR A 480 0.65 -5.22 6.92
CA TYR A 480 -0.47 -5.97 7.48
C TYR A 480 -1.36 -6.65 6.42
N ASP A 481 -0.92 -6.68 5.16
CA ASP A 481 -1.69 -7.22 4.02
C ASP A 481 -3.13 -6.67 4.02
N ARG A 482 -3.23 -5.33 4.03
CA ARG A 482 -4.49 -4.58 4.00
C ARG A 482 -4.59 -3.77 2.72
N SER A 483 -5.77 -3.75 2.13
CA SER A 483 -6.11 -2.82 1.05
C SER A 483 -6.87 -1.62 1.61
N PHE A 484 -6.80 -0.49 0.91
CA PHE A 484 -7.69 0.63 1.21
C PHE A 484 -9.12 0.20 0.83
N PRO A 485 -10.07 0.21 1.77
CA PRO A 485 -11.45 -0.13 1.43
C PRO A 485 -11.99 0.94 0.48
N ASP A 486 -12.69 0.53 -0.58
CA ASP A 486 -13.46 1.47 -1.40
C ASP A 486 -14.42 2.26 -0.49
N LYS A 487 -14.56 3.56 -0.74
CA LYS A 487 -15.41 4.47 0.04
C LYS A 487 -16.86 3.99 0.07
N ASP A 488 -17.26 3.18 -0.92
CA ASP A 488 -18.59 2.58 -1.01
C ASP A 488 -18.69 1.15 -0.45
N GLN A 489 -17.64 0.59 0.17
CA GLN A 489 -17.65 -0.81 0.64
C GLN A 489 -18.62 -1.08 1.80
N ASP A 490 -18.85 -0.08 2.65
CA ASP A 490 -19.71 -0.23 3.83
C ASP A 490 -20.61 1.01 4.02
N PRO A 491 -21.87 0.83 4.46
CA PRO A 491 -22.77 1.93 4.78
C PRO A 491 -22.18 3.01 5.70
N LEU A 492 -21.27 2.65 6.61
CA LEU A 492 -20.54 3.58 7.50
C LEU A 492 -19.65 4.56 6.74
N LEU A 493 -19.04 4.10 5.64
CA LEU A 493 -18.13 4.88 4.81
C LEU A 493 -18.89 5.63 3.71
N LYS A 494 -20.00 5.04 3.25
CA LYS A 494 -20.79 5.53 2.12
C LYS A 494 -21.83 6.60 2.48
N TYR A 495 -22.47 6.48 3.65
CA TYR A 495 -23.62 7.29 4.01
C TYR A 495 -23.40 8.07 5.31
N TYR A 496 -24.12 9.17 5.47
CA TYR A 496 -24.26 9.81 6.77
C TYR A 496 -25.06 8.89 7.71
N GLY A 497 -24.63 8.76 8.95
CA GLY A 497 -25.38 8.04 9.97
C GLY A 497 -25.70 8.91 11.19
N TYR A 498 -26.59 8.41 12.03
CA TYR A 498 -26.94 9.06 13.30
C TYR A 498 -26.37 8.27 14.48
N TRP A 499 -25.65 8.93 15.38
CA TRP A 499 -25.05 8.30 16.57
C TRP A 499 -25.80 8.70 17.84
N THR A 500 -25.96 7.77 18.77
CA THR A 500 -26.65 7.99 20.06
C THR A 500 -25.71 7.97 21.26
N ASP A 501 -24.40 7.98 21.01
CA ASP A 501 -23.30 7.95 21.99
C ASP A 501 -23.19 9.23 22.83
N ASN A 502 -22.31 9.22 23.83
CA ASN A 502 -22.08 10.29 24.78
C ASN A 502 -21.92 11.65 24.09
N GLY A 503 -22.82 12.58 24.43
CA GLY A 503 -22.90 13.91 23.82
C GLY A 503 -23.99 14.06 22.74
N ALA A 504 -24.58 12.97 22.27
CA ALA A 504 -25.73 13.00 21.36
C ALA A 504 -27.04 13.37 22.07
N ALA A 505 -27.99 13.92 21.30
CA ALA A 505 -29.29 14.36 21.85
C ALA A 505 -30.09 13.24 22.53
N TYR A 506 -29.91 11.98 22.08
CA TYR A 506 -30.62 10.80 22.60
C TYR A 506 -29.76 9.89 23.50
N TYR A 507 -28.60 10.38 23.95
CA TYR A 507 -27.81 9.69 24.97
C TYR A 507 -28.53 9.75 26.33
N TYR A 508 -29.08 8.61 26.77
CA TYR A 508 -29.97 8.49 27.95
C TYR A 508 -31.18 9.44 27.97
N ASN A 509 -31.57 9.97 26.81
CA ASN A 509 -32.56 11.04 26.73
C ASN A 509 -33.57 10.73 25.62
N TYR A 510 -34.55 9.88 25.92
CA TYR A 510 -35.63 9.52 25.00
C TYR A 510 -36.99 9.92 25.58
N ASP A 511 -38.02 9.96 24.73
CA ASP A 511 -39.38 10.21 25.21
C ASP A 511 -39.89 8.98 25.96
N THR A 512 -39.94 9.07 27.28
CA THR A 512 -40.34 7.96 28.16
C THR A 512 -41.80 7.55 28.00
N ASN A 513 -42.65 8.39 27.38
CA ASN A 513 -44.02 8.01 27.05
C ASN A 513 -44.09 7.14 25.78
N LEU A 514 -43.15 7.34 24.85
CA LEU A 514 -43.06 6.58 23.60
C LEU A 514 -42.19 5.32 23.73
N GLY A 515 -41.20 5.35 24.64
CA GLY A 515 -40.14 4.35 24.70
C GLY A 515 -38.98 4.69 23.76
N TYR A 516 -37.84 4.01 23.97
CA TYR A 516 -36.61 4.29 23.22
C TYR A 516 -36.76 3.95 21.74
N GLU A 517 -37.27 2.75 21.44
CA GLU A 517 -37.51 2.29 20.06
C GLU A 517 -38.33 3.29 19.25
N GLN A 518 -39.52 3.66 19.73
CA GLN A 518 -40.40 4.58 19.00
C GLN A 518 -39.82 5.99 18.90
N THR A 519 -39.04 6.43 19.89
CA THR A 519 -38.31 7.70 19.83
C THR A 519 -37.34 7.72 18.64
N LEU A 520 -36.55 6.66 18.47
CA LEU A 520 -35.59 6.57 17.36
C LEU A 520 -36.26 6.38 16.00
N LEU A 521 -37.39 5.67 15.93
CA LEU A 521 -38.20 5.58 14.71
C LEU A 521 -38.75 6.95 14.31
N ASN A 522 -39.25 7.73 15.26
CA ASN A 522 -39.70 9.09 15.00
C ASN A 522 -38.56 10.02 14.58
N LEU A 523 -37.37 9.83 15.13
CA LEU A 523 -36.16 10.54 14.70
C LEU A 523 -35.83 10.23 13.24
N LYS A 524 -35.77 8.94 12.86
CA LYS A 524 -35.55 8.53 11.47
C LYS A 524 -36.60 9.12 10.54
N LYS A 525 -37.87 9.04 10.93
CA LYS A 525 -38.98 9.66 10.18
C LYS A 525 -38.79 11.16 10.01
N TYR A 526 -38.36 11.88 11.05
CA TYR A 526 -38.07 13.31 10.95
C TYR A 526 -36.99 13.61 9.90
N TYR A 527 -35.89 12.83 9.89
CA TYR A 527 -34.85 12.99 8.88
C TYR A 527 -35.38 12.70 7.47
N ASP A 528 -36.19 11.66 7.31
CA ASP A 528 -36.82 11.31 6.02
C ASP A 528 -37.78 12.40 5.53
N ASP A 529 -38.62 12.94 6.43
CA ASP A 529 -39.56 14.03 6.12
C ASP A 529 -38.84 15.35 5.74
N ASN A 530 -37.54 15.46 6.03
CA ASN A 530 -36.68 16.59 5.68
C ASN A 530 -35.68 16.28 4.55
N ASP A 531 -35.87 15.17 3.83
CA ASP A 531 -35.01 14.75 2.71
C ASP A 531 -33.53 14.56 3.09
N ILE A 532 -33.26 14.13 4.33
CA ILE A 532 -31.90 13.84 4.81
C ILE A 532 -31.74 12.32 4.96
N PRO A 533 -31.07 11.64 4.00
CA PRO A 533 -30.96 10.19 4.01
C PRO A 533 -29.89 9.72 5.00
N ILE A 534 -30.30 9.35 6.22
CA ILE A 534 -29.42 8.61 7.13
C ILE A 534 -29.33 7.15 6.68
N GLY A 535 -28.14 6.68 6.36
CA GLY A 535 -27.89 5.34 5.82
C GLY A 535 -27.60 4.28 6.88
N TYR A 536 -27.39 4.67 8.14
CA TYR A 536 -27.24 3.77 9.28
C TYR A 536 -27.54 4.51 10.61
N MET A 537 -27.71 3.76 11.68
CA MET A 537 -27.84 4.30 13.04
C MET A 537 -26.94 3.58 14.04
N GLN A 538 -26.14 4.32 14.78
CA GLN A 538 -25.34 3.80 15.88
C GLN A 538 -26.13 3.85 17.20
N LEU A 539 -26.11 2.72 17.92
CA LEU A 539 -26.72 2.59 19.24
C LEU A 539 -25.64 2.54 20.32
N ASP A 540 -25.67 3.51 21.23
CA ASP A 540 -24.79 3.51 22.39
C ASP A 540 -25.00 2.27 23.26
N SER A 541 -23.92 1.87 23.91
CA SER A 541 -23.72 0.68 24.73
C SER A 541 -24.58 0.62 26.02
N TRP A 542 -25.89 0.87 25.98
CA TRP A 542 -26.79 0.78 27.16
C TRP A 542 -28.11 0.06 26.94
N TRP A 543 -28.40 -0.39 25.73
CA TRP A 543 -29.65 -1.07 25.37
C TRP A 543 -29.73 -2.54 25.81
N TYR A 544 -28.68 -3.06 26.45
CA TYR A 544 -28.55 -4.44 26.94
C TYR A 544 -28.33 -4.47 28.45
N GLU A 545 -28.53 -5.63 29.07
CA GLU A 545 -28.34 -5.81 30.51
C GLU A 545 -26.89 -5.59 30.96
N LYS A 546 -26.74 -4.90 32.09
CA LYS A 546 -25.45 -4.62 32.70
C LYS A 546 -25.39 -5.08 34.14
N SER A 547 -24.17 -5.36 34.60
CA SER A 547 -23.89 -5.51 36.02
C SER A 547 -23.96 -4.15 36.73
N ASN A 548 -23.86 -4.15 38.05
CA ASN A 548 -23.62 -2.92 38.83
C ASN A 548 -22.22 -2.92 39.47
N TYR A 549 -21.18 -3.28 38.72
CA TYR A 549 -19.81 -3.19 39.24
C TYR A 549 -18.82 -2.70 38.18
N SER A 550 -17.69 -2.16 38.64
CA SER A 550 -16.57 -1.77 37.81
C SER A 550 -15.80 -2.99 37.26
N ALA A 551 -14.93 -2.73 36.30
CA ALA A 551 -13.95 -3.69 35.77
C ALA A 551 -13.09 -4.35 36.87
N THR A 552 -12.86 -3.64 37.98
CA THR A 552 -12.08 -4.10 39.13
C THR A 552 -12.92 -4.80 40.21
N GLY A 553 -14.22 -5.04 39.95
CA GLY A 553 -15.12 -5.73 40.87
C GLY A 553 -15.68 -4.85 41.99
N VAL A 554 -15.51 -3.53 41.94
CA VAL A 554 -16.09 -2.61 42.93
C VAL A 554 -17.54 -2.34 42.59
N LYS A 555 -18.45 -2.48 43.57
CA LYS A 555 -19.88 -2.22 43.36
C LYS A 555 -20.09 -0.76 42.94
N GLY A 556 -20.75 -0.57 41.81
CA GLY A 556 -21.05 0.71 41.20
C GLY A 556 -22.18 1.47 41.90
N PRO A 557 -22.40 2.74 41.51
CA PRO A 557 -23.35 3.63 42.16
C PRO A 557 -24.82 3.27 41.91
N GLY A 558 -25.12 2.17 41.20
CA GLY A 558 -26.48 1.78 40.83
C GLY A 558 -26.81 2.20 39.40
N TYR A 559 -27.84 3.03 39.27
CA TYR A 559 -28.41 3.42 37.98
C TYR A 559 -27.71 4.63 37.34
N LYS A 560 -27.56 4.61 36.01
CA LYS A 560 -26.93 5.65 35.18
C LYS A 560 -27.74 6.93 35.14
N ASN A 561 -29.05 6.79 34.94
CA ASN A 561 -29.95 7.92 34.85
C ASN A 561 -31.16 7.68 35.76
N SER A 562 -31.24 8.47 36.84
CA SER A 562 -32.34 8.41 37.81
C SER A 562 -33.68 8.89 37.26
N LYS A 563 -33.70 9.56 36.10
CA LYS A 563 -34.94 9.96 35.40
C LYS A 563 -35.54 8.82 34.59
N LEU A 564 -34.77 7.75 34.34
CA LEU A 564 -35.22 6.60 33.58
C LEU A 564 -35.71 5.49 34.52
N PRO A 565 -36.58 4.58 34.03
CA PRO A 565 -37.02 3.43 34.81
C PRO A 565 -35.86 2.58 35.35
N THR A 566 -36.10 1.93 36.48
CA THR A 566 -35.16 0.98 37.06
C THR A 566 -35.12 -0.29 36.21
N GLY A 567 -33.93 -0.69 35.77
CA GLY A 567 -33.71 -1.91 34.98
C GLY A 567 -32.22 -2.22 34.89
N ALA A 568 -31.89 -3.47 34.57
CA ALA A 568 -30.50 -3.92 34.46
C ALA A 568 -29.74 -3.15 33.36
N TRP A 569 -30.41 -2.79 32.28
CA TRP A 569 -29.90 -1.92 31.20
C TRP A 569 -29.45 -0.53 31.68
N ASN A 570 -30.12 0.00 32.72
CA ASN A 570 -29.83 1.31 33.31
C ASN A 570 -28.72 1.23 34.38
N LEU A 571 -28.04 0.09 34.58
CA LEU A 571 -26.92 -0.01 35.55
C LEU A 571 -25.57 0.42 34.94
N TYR A 572 -24.65 0.91 35.76
CA TYR A 572 -23.33 1.44 35.32
C TYR A 572 -22.27 0.40 34.93
N GLY A 573 -22.49 -0.89 35.17
CA GLY A 573 -21.44 -1.91 35.04
C GLY A 573 -21.18 -2.41 33.61
N GLY A 574 -20.49 -3.54 33.54
CA GLY A 574 -20.12 -4.20 32.28
C GLY A 574 -21.28 -4.96 31.65
N LEU A 575 -21.11 -5.30 30.37
CA LEU A 575 -22.04 -6.15 29.62
C LEU A 575 -22.21 -7.50 30.34
N MET A 576 -23.46 -7.92 30.56
CA MET A 576 -23.78 -9.27 31.03
C MET A 576 -24.07 -10.20 29.86
N ASP A 577 -24.98 -9.81 28.96
CA ASP A 577 -25.31 -10.56 27.75
C ASP A 577 -25.57 -9.55 26.61
N TYR A 578 -25.10 -9.85 25.39
CA TYR A 578 -25.24 -8.98 24.22
C TYR A 578 -26.59 -9.16 23.54
N VAL A 579 -27.64 -9.06 24.36
CA VAL A 579 -29.05 -9.20 23.97
C VAL A 579 -29.77 -7.93 24.38
N ALA A 580 -30.69 -7.48 23.53
CA ALA A 580 -31.47 -6.28 23.82
C ALA A 580 -32.36 -6.50 25.03
N ASP A 581 -32.34 -5.56 25.96
CA ASP A 581 -33.28 -5.59 27.07
C ASP A 581 -34.70 -5.36 26.52
N PRO A 582 -35.67 -6.24 26.80
CA PRO A 582 -37.01 -6.17 26.23
C PRO A 582 -37.78 -4.91 26.67
N PHE A 583 -37.35 -4.23 27.74
CA PHE A 583 -37.89 -2.93 28.09
C PHE A 583 -37.47 -1.84 27.10
N VAL A 584 -36.24 -1.91 26.59
CA VAL A 584 -35.66 -0.91 25.69
C VAL A 584 -36.07 -1.19 24.24
N PHE A 585 -36.01 -2.46 23.83
CA PHE A 585 -36.39 -2.95 22.50
C PHE A 585 -37.29 -4.19 22.63
N PRO A 586 -38.63 -4.01 22.68
CA PRO A 586 -39.58 -5.11 22.89
C PRO A 586 -39.53 -6.21 21.83
N ASP A 587 -39.18 -5.86 20.59
CA ASP A 587 -39.06 -6.81 19.45
C ASP A 587 -37.60 -7.17 19.14
N GLU A 588 -36.71 -7.04 20.13
CA GLU A 588 -35.25 -7.18 20.00
C GLU A 588 -34.63 -6.20 18.98
N LEU A 589 -33.29 -6.21 18.86
CA LEU A 589 -32.60 -5.36 17.88
C LEU A 589 -32.98 -5.69 16.43
N LYS A 590 -33.26 -6.96 16.12
CA LYS A 590 -33.64 -7.39 14.78
C LYS A 590 -35.00 -6.83 14.36
N GLY A 591 -35.97 -6.83 15.27
CA GLY A 591 -37.29 -6.23 15.03
C GLY A 591 -37.19 -4.72 14.85
N PHE A 592 -36.43 -4.05 15.73
CA PHE A 592 -36.18 -2.61 15.60
C PHE A 592 -35.49 -2.25 14.28
N GLN A 593 -34.41 -2.94 13.90
CA GLN A 593 -33.70 -2.72 12.63
C GLN A 593 -34.66 -2.86 11.44
N GLY A 594 -35.52 -3.89 11.45
CA GLY A 594 -36.52 -4.10 10.41
C GLY A 594 -37.49 -2.93 10.26
N LYS A 595 -37.92 -2.32 11.38
CA LYS A 595 -38.78 -1.11 11.37
C LYS A 595 -38.02 0.14 10.94
N LEU A 596 -36.77 0.28 11.38
CA LEU A 596 -35.92 1.44 11.09
C LEU A 596 -35.51 1.50 9.62
N GLY A 597 -35.36 0.33 8.97
CA GLY A 597 -35.07 0.22 7.54
C GLY A 597 -33.62 0.54 7.15
N VAL A 598 -32.70 0.69 8.12
CA VAL A 598 -31.27 0.92 7.89
C VAL A 598 -30.41 0.04 8.80
N PRO A 599 -29.16 -0.27 8.42
CA PRO A 599 -28.19 -0.96 9.27
C PRO A 599 -27.99 -0.31 10.64
N LEU A 600 -27.73 -1.14 11.64
CA LEU A 600 -27.33 -0.71 12.97
C LEU A 600 -25.84 -0.89 13.18
N VAL A 601 -25.24 0.03 13.92
CA VAL A 601 -23.88 -0.05 14.42
C VAL A 601 -23.96 -0.13 15.92
N THR A 602 -23.44 -1.21 16.49
CA THR A 602 -23.53 -1.44 17.93
C THR A 602 -22.15 -1.77 18.47
N HIS A 603 -21.92 -1.41 19.73
CA HIS A 603 -20.66 -1.68 20.41
C HIS A 603 -20.92 -2.04 21.87
N ASN A 604 -19.92 -2.62 22.53
CA ASN A 604 -19.88 -2.75 23.96
C ASN A 604 -18.61 -2.05 24.49
N ARG A 605 -18.67 -1.61 25.75
CA ARG A 605 -17.52 -0.98 26.41
C ARG A 605 -16.52 -2.00 26.95
N TRP A 606 -17.01 -3.00 27.68
CA TRP A 606 -16.25 -4.12 28.24
C TRP A 606 -17.19 -5.24 28.68
N VAL A 607 -16.68 -6.46 28.77
CA VAL A 607 -17.43 -7.63 29.26
C VAL A 607 -17.19 -7.76 30.76
N ASP A 608 -18.27 -7.85 31.54
CA ASP A 608 -18.13 -8.02 32.98
C ASP A 608 -17.51 -9.39 33.31
N PRO A 609 -16.56 -9.53 34.26
CA PRO A 609 -16.02 -10.84 34.65
C PRO A 609 -17.07 -11.87 35.11
N ARG A 610 -18.29 -11.43 35.46
CA ARG A 610 -19.41 -12.33 35.82
C ARG A 610 -20.37 -12.59 34.67
N SER A 611 -20.13 -12.00 33.50
CA SER A 611 -20.87 -12.33 32.30
C SER A 611 -20.70 -13.83 31.99
N PRO A 612 -21.76 -14.54 31.58
CA PRO A 612 -21.66 -15.90 31.07
C PRO A 612 -20.65 -16.06 29.93
N TYR A 613 -20.29 -14.98 29.22
CA TYR A 613 -19.28 -15.02 28.16
C TYR A 613 -17.87 -15.39 28.66
N ASN A 614 -17.54 -15.19 29.93
CA ASN A 614 -16.23 -15.62 30.46
C ASN A 614 -16.12 -17.15 30.59
N GLU A 615 -17.25 -17.87 30.64
CA GLU A 615 -17.27 -19.33 30.59
C GLU A 615 -17.25 -19.86 29.14
N GLN A 616 -17.72 -19.04 28.19
CA GLN A 616 -17.90 -19.41 26.79
C GLN A 616 -16.69 -19.03 25.91
N TYR A 617 -15.96 -17.98 26.27
CA TYR A 617 -14.89 -17.39 25.47
C TYR A 617 -13.64 -17.12 26.31
N GLN A 618 -12.48 -17.08 25.65
CA GLN A 618 -11.24 -16.64 26.28
C GLN A 618 -11.21 -15.12 26.42
N VAL A 619 -11.43 -14.64 27.64
CA VAL A 619 -11.40 -13.22 28.01
C VAL A 619 -10.12 -12.92 28.80
N SER A 620 -9.31 -11.97 28.34
CA SER A 620 -8.16 -11.45 29.09
C SER A 620 -8.60 -10.26 29.93
N GLY A 621 -8.73 -10.47 31.24
CA GLY A 621 -9.21 -9.44 32.16
C GLY A 621 -10.66 -9.06 31.85
N ILE A 622 -10.85 -7.92 31.16
CA ILE A 622 -12.17 -7.37 30.77
C ILE A 622 -12.41 -7.33 29.26
N MET A 623 -11.46 -7.87 28.47
CA MET A 623 -11.45 -7.79 27.01
C MET A 623 -11.31 -9.19 26.40
N SER A 624 -12.18 -9.52 25.44
CA SER A 624 -12.10 -10.81 24.74
C SER A 624 -10.84 -10.87 23.87
N LEU A 625 -10.08 -11.97 23.95
CA LEU A 625 -8.87 -12.20 23.16
C LEU A 625 -9.18 -12.68 21.73
N ILE A 626 -10.38 -13.23 21.52
CA ILE A 626 -10.87 -13.72 20.23
C ILE A 626 -12.38 -13.49 20.22
N LEU A 627 -12.87 -12.53 19.42
CA LEU A 627 -14.30 -12.44 19.12
C LEU A 627 -14.55 -13.10 17.76
N PRO A 628 -15.27 -14.22 17.69
CA PRO A 628 -15.86 -14.67 16.45
C PRO A 628 -17.14 -13.85 16.22
N PHE A 629 -17.01 -12.54 15.95
CA PHE A 629 -18.09 -11.85 15.25
C PHE A 629 -17.85 -11.99 13.73
N GLY A 630 -17.74 -13.26 13.32
CA GLY A 630 -17.80 -13.65 11.92
C GLY A 630 -19.26 -13.92 11.58
N LYS A 631 -19.83 -13.06 10.71
CA LYS A 631 -21.06 -13.27 9.94
C LYS A 631 -22.14 -14.10 10.67
N THR A 632 -23.06 -13.42 11.35
CA THR A 632 -24.39 -14.00 11.56
C THR A 632 -25.01 -14.25 10.18
N SER A 633 -25.35 -15.51 9.93
CA SER A 633 -26.05 -16.01 8.74
C SER A 633 -27.37 -15.31 8.47
#